data_AF-A0A5C6FHA4-F1
#
_entry.id   AF-A0A5C6FHA4-F1
#
_cell.length_a   1.000
_cell.length_b   1.000
_cell.length_c   1.000
_cell.angle_alpha   90.00
_cell.angle_beta   90.00
_cell.angle_gamma   90.00
#
_symmetry.space_group_name_H-M   'P 1'
#
loop_
_entity.id
_entity.type
_entity.pdbx_description
1 polymer ?
#
loop_
_entity_poly.entity_id
_entity_poly.type
_entity_poly.pdbx_seq_one_letter_code
_entity_poly.pdbx_strand_id
1 'polypeptide(L)'
;MAKKVAALAVMVWLFAAALNSRAGDPVDSWIDRTTMFIPLDANVQCDELSPTSRFPDDAMDQANVGNRSGGWSAYLQVWKAHRRDPTDGVLRRFLGLPIGDAPNWSAKRSRTAPTWLRWKPGTYAEIDTPHFVIYSQADEAASSAVATDLERCYWVWTQMFFPLWEARDQVSGVFDGWDATSPVSNHLADNRGRITVRSKLKVVLFRDAVEYALALSRDVPGIERSTGFYSDARKAMCLYASDVDDAATRRHELVHQLFREATRSRLARSMPGERSGFWLVEGIAGYFESLFVGDTFATVGGWDSPRLQFGRYRTLVGGDEMSIDELQRDGRLAAQKRDDIARWYAHAITQMHRLIDGNDAKDRMWVYRELAKLYQIDVDFGDDPVSMPDDASTRPFLAVDDAVLIANRPTRSLESLCLAGCEVTSVGLASMGVQANLTWLDLARLPIGNDAVTGLVPSSQRIEQLTLEATRIDAGLATWLAGANKLRELDLSWTKVDDRVIDAVKSAAGIEVLWMTGTKITDQSIPAILGMGKLSSVDVQRTEITNAGTDRLRQSTSADFNPLQLRSAP
;
A
#
# COMPACT_ATOMS: atom_id res chain seq x y z
N MET A 1 -10.58 9.63 46.26
CA MET A 1 -10.86 9.43 44.81
C MET A 1 -10.03 10.32 43.88
N ALA A 2 -9.67 11.56 44.24
CA ALA A 2 -8.82 12.43 43.41
C ALA A 2 -7.42 11.84 43.06
N LYS A 3 -6.84 10.98 43.91
CA LYS A 3 -5.51 10.37 43.68
C LYS A 3 -5.47 9.23 42.65
N LYS A 4 -6.60 8.58 42.33
CA LYS A 4 -6.65 7.49 41.32
C LYS A 4 -6.97 8.01 39.91
N VAL A 5 -7.77 9.08 39.81
CA VAL A 5 -7.94 9.84 38.55
C VAL A 5 -6.65 10.58 38.20
N ALA A 6 -5.94 11.10 39.20
CA ALA A 6 -4.58 11.60 39.01
C ALA A 6 -3.62 10.49 38.57
N ALA A 7 -3.71 9.25 39.07
CA ALA A 7 -2.79 8.17 38.66
C ALA A 7 -3.00 7.69 37.21
N LEU A 8 -4.25 7.66 36.71
CA LEU A 8 -4.53 7.31 35.31
C LEU A 8 -4.23 8.49 34.37
N ALA A 9 -4.55 9.72 34.78
CA ALA A 9 -4.16 10.93 34.07
C ALA A 9 -2.63 11.10 34.06
N VAL A 10 -1.93 10.76 35.14
CA VAL A 10 -0.46 10.75 35.24
C VAL A 10 0.15 9.57 34.51
N MET A 11 -0.53 8.44 34.32
CA MET A 11 -0.05 7.37 33.41
C MET A 11 -0.16 7.78 31.95
N VAL A 12 -1.27 8.44 31.56
CA VAL A 12 -1.46 9.05 30.24
C VAL A 12 -0.48 10.22 30.03
N TRP A 13 -0.20 10.99 31.08
CA TRP A 13 0.80 12.07 31.04
C TRP A 13 2.24 11.57 31.10
N LEU A 14 2.54 10.46 31.78
CA LEU A 14 3.88 9.85 31.80
C LEU A 14 4.16 9.10 30.50
N PHE A 15 3.14 8.56 29.81
CA PHE A 15 3.27 8.09 28.44
C PHE A 15 3.48 9.27 27.47
N ALA A 16 2.68 10.34 27.58
CA ALA A 16 2.85 11.55 26.78
C ALA A 16 4.18 12.28 27.09
N ALA A 17 4.66 12.27 28.33
CA ALA A 17 5.92 12.90 28.74
C ALA A 17 7.16 12.04 28.46
N ALA A 18 7.03 10.70 28.46
CA ALA A 18 8.09 9.82 27.97
C ALA A 18 8.24 9.92 26.44
N LEU A 19 7.15 10.16 25.71
CA LEU A 19 7.16 10.46 24.27
C LEU A 19 7.66 11.89 23.97
N ASN A 20 7.39 12.86 24.84
CA ASN A 20 7.93 14.24 24.75
C ASN A 20 9.44 14.36 25.01
N SER A 21 10.16 13.27 25.30
CA SER A 21 11.62 13.28 25.48
C SER A 21 12.42 13.13 24.17
N ARG A 22 11.75 13.16 23.01
CA ARG A 22 12.40 13.21 21.68
C ARG A 22 12.12 14.48 20.89
N ALA A 23 11.83 15.59 21.56
CA ALA A 23 12.05 16.91 20.97
C ALA A 23 13.56 17.18 20.88
N GLY A 24 14.24 16.63 19.87
CA GLY A 24 15.67 16.90 19.68
C GLY A 24 16.45 15.93 18.82
N ASP A 25 15.96 15.57 17.63
CA ASP A 25 16.83 15.35 16.46
C ASP A 25 16.06 15.82 15.20
N PRO A 26 16.70 16.54 14.27
CA PRO A 26 16.05 17.03 13.07
C PRO A 26 15.55 15.84 12.22
N VAL A 27 14.38 16.02 11.61
CA VAL A 27 13.73 15.11 10.63
C VAL A 27 14.50 15.09 9.31
N ASP A 28 15.83 14.91 9.38
CA ASP A 28 16.70 14.79 8.23
C ASP A 28 17.09 13.32 8.10
N SER A 29 16.21 12.52 7.47
CA SER A 29 16.57 11.37 6.60
C SER A 29 15.47 10.32 6.40
N TRP A 30 14.29 10.40 7.04
CA TRP A 30 13.26 9.37 6.83
C TRP A 30 12.85 9.29 5.36
N ILE A 31 13.14 8.16 4.73
CA ILE A 31 12.55 7.80 3.44
C ILE A 31 11.13 7.36 3.75
N ASP A 32 10.14 8.19 3.42
CA ASP A 32 8.74 7.77 3.59
C ASP A 32 8.34 6.78 2.50
N ARG A 33 8.79 7.04 1.27
CA ARG A 33 8.52 6.27 0.06
C ARG A 33 9.68 6.43 -0.91
N THR A 34 9.80 5.50 -1.85
CA THR A 34 10.81 5.55 -2.91
C THR A 34 10.23 6.15 -4.19
N THR A 35 10.89 7.18 -4.73
CA THR A 35 10.56 7.83 -6.01
C THR A 35 11.23 7.12 -7.18
N MET A 36 10.50 6.98 -8.28
CA MET A 36 10.92 6.30 -9.50
C MET A 36 10.61 7.12 -10.73
N PHE A 37 11.42 6.97 -11.76
CA PHE A 37 11.11 7.53 -13.07
C PHE A 37 10.17 6.62 -13.84
N ILE A 38 9.41 7.19 -14.77
CA ILE A 38 8.57 6.44 -15.70
C ILE A 38 8.88 6.90 -17.13
N PRO A 39 8.58 6.08 -18.15
CA PRO A 39 8.61 6.55 -19.53
C PRO A 39 7.70 7.76 -19.71
N LEU A 40 8.24 8.79 -20.37
CA LEU A 40 7.51 10.02 -20.68
C LEU A 40 7.32 10.17 -22.19
N ASP A 41 6.17 10.71 -22.56
CA ASP A 41 5.90 11.13 -23.94
C ASP A 41 6.71 12.38 -24.30
N ALA A 42 6.93 12.62 -25.59
CA ALA A 42 7.87 13.62 -26.07
C ALA A 42 7.49 15.06 -25.64
N ASN A 43 6.19 15.31 -25.44
CA ASN A 43 5.65 16.64 -25.16
C ASN A 43 5.44 16.91 -23.67
N VAL A 44 5.78 15.98 -22.78
CA VAL A 44 5.56 16.14 -21.34
C VAL A 44 6.57 17.12 -20.76
N GLN A 45 6.07 18.26 -20.26
CA GLN A 45 6.87 19.13 -19.41
C GLN A 45 6.85 18.63 -17.98
N CYS A 46 8.02 18.70 -17.36
CA CYS A 46 8.26 18.10 -16.07
C CYS A 46 8.57 19.18 -15.03
N ASP A 47 7.76 19.24 -13.98
CA ASP A 47 8.06 20.09 -12.81
C ASP A 47 9.35 19.64 -12.11
N GLU A 48 9.89 20.51 -11.26
CA GLU A 48 10.99 20.12 -10.37
C GLU A 48 10.53 19.01 -9.41
N LEU A 49 11.42 18.06 -9.16
CA LEU A 49 11.18 17.02 -8.17
C LEU A 49 11.16 17.64 -6.77
N SER A 50 10.30 17.12 -5.90
CA SER A 50 10.31 17.52 -4.49
C SER A 50 11.71 17.35 -3.89
N PRO A 51 12.18 18.27 -3.03
CA PRO A 51 13.41 18.08 -2.25
C PRO A 51 13.38 16.82 -1.37
N THR A 52 12.18 16.33 -1.04
CA THR A 52 11.95 15.10 -0.27
C THR A 52 11.95 13.84 -1.12
N SER A 53 12.05 13.94 -2.46
CA SER A 53 12.18 12.77 -3.32
C SER A 53 13.46 12.00 -2.99
N ARG A 54 13.34 10.67 -2.93
CA ARG A 54 14.41 9.75 -2.58
C ARG A 54 14.42 8.61 -3.58
N PHE A 55 15.54 8.38 -4.25
CA PHE A 55 15.67 7.34 -5.27
C PHE A 55 16.26 6.05 -4.70
N PRO A 56 16.12 4.92 -5.40
CA PRO A 56 16.53 3.61 -4.87
C PRO A 56 18.02 3.50 -4.54
N ASP A 57 18.89 4.19 -5.28
CA ASP A 57 20.34 4.21 -4.98
C ASP A 57 20.65 5.10 -3.77
N ASP A 58 20.06 6.29 -3.68
CA ASP A 58 20.18 7.18 -2.51
C ASP A 58 19.87 6.44 -1.20
N ALA A 59 18.89 5.53 -1.25
CA ALA A 59 18.43 4.74 -0.12
C ALA A 59 19.45 3.69 0.38
N MET A 60 20.37 3.27 -0.49
CA MET A 60 21.44 2.32 -0.18
C MET A 60 22.75 3.02 0.19
N ASP A 61 22.86 4.31 -0.11
CA ASP A 61 24.08 5.09 0.01
C ASP A 61 24.42 5.55 1.43
N GLN A 62 23.43 5.58 2.31
CA GLN A 62 23.56 6.16 3.66
C GLN A 62 24.58 5.42 4.56
N ALA A 63 25.08 4.25 4.17
CA ALA A 63 25.91 3.42 5.05
C ALA A 63 27.22 2.89 4.42
N ASN A 64 27.58 3.24 3.18
CA ASN A 64 28.62 2.53 2.41
C ASN A 64 28.41 0.99 2.42
N VAL A 65 27.18 0.53 2.61
CA VAL A 65 26.82 -0.89 2.78
C VAL A 65 26.66 -1.49 1.40
N GLY A 66 27.63 -2.30 0.98
CA GLY A 66 27.74 -2.80 -0.37
C GLY A 66 28.26 -1.72 -1.32
N ASN A 67 29.28 -2.08 -2.10
CA ASN A 67 29.81 -1.23 -3.16
C ASN A 67 28.64 -0.74 -4.03
N ARG A 68 28.39 0.58 -4.11
CA ARG A 68 27.43 1.13 -5.09
C ARG A 68 27.75 0.46 -6.42
N SER A 69 26.83 -0.31 -6.97
CA SER A 69 26.99 -0.77 -8.35
C SER A 69 27.05 0.49 -9.19
N GLY A 70 28.22 0.82 -9.75
CA GLY A 70 28.36 1.97 -10.65
C GLY A 70 27.32 1.92 -11.78
N GLY A 71 26.92 0.72 -12.19
CA GLY A 71 25.82 0.48 -13.12
C GLY A 71 24.44 0.91 -12.61
N TRP A 72 24.13 0.77 -11.32
CA TRP A 72 22.84 1.20 -10.77
C TRP A 72 22.72 2.72 -10.79
N SER A 73 23.72 3.43 -10.27
CA SER A 73 23.73 4.90 -10.32
C SER A 73 23.74 5.41 -11.76
N ALA A 74 24.52 4.80 -12.67
CA ALA A 74 24.45 5.11 -14.11
C ALA A 74 23.03 4.92 -14.68
N TYR A 75 22.37 3.82 -14.34
CA TYR A 75 21.00 3.55 -14.79
C TYR A 75 20.02 4.65 -14.36
N LEU A 76 20.10 5.10 -13.11
CA LEU A 76 19.25 6.18 -12.62
C LEU A 76 19.62 7.54 -13.22
N GLN A 77 20.90 7.78 -13.57
CA GLN A 77 21.28 8.97 -14.35
C GLN A 77 20.70 8.94 -15.77
N VAL A 78 20.57 7.78 -16.42
CA VAL A 78 19.86 7.65 -17.71
C VAL A 78 18.41 8.10 -17.57
N TRP A 79 17.70 7.61 -16.56
CA TRP A 79 16.32 8.01 -16.32
C TRP A 79 16.17 9.49 -15.96
N LYS A 80 17.09 10.02 -15.14
CA LYS A 80 17.13 11.45 -14.81
C LYS A 80 17.36 12.31 -16.05
N ALA A 81 18.21 11.86 -16.97
CA ALA A 81 18.41 12.51 -18.26
C ALA A 81 17.16 12.41 -19.15
N HIS A 82 16.53 11.23 -19.23
CA HIS A 82 15.29 11.02 -19.99
C HIS A 82 14.15 11.93 -19.47
N ARG A 83 14.05 12.13 -18.16
CA ARG A 83 13.06 13.05 -17.59
C ARG A 83 13.31 14.50 -17.99
N ARG A 84 14.57 14.92 -18.09
CA ARG A 84 14.94 16.29 -18.47
C ARG A 84 14.69 16.55 -19.95
N ASP A 85 14.96 15.56 -20.79
CA ASP A 85 14.68 15.59 -22.23
C ASP A 85 14.03 14.27 -22.68
N PRO A 86 12.69 14.17 -22.62
CA PRO A 86 11.96 12.99 -23.06
C PRO A 86 12.11 12.70 -24.56
N THR A 87 12.64 13.64 -25.35
CA THR A 87 12.76 13.54 -26.81
C THR A 87 14.10 12.96 -27.26
N ASP A 88 15.08 12.84 -26.36
CA ASP A 88 16.42 12.36 -26.67
C ASP A 88 16.39 10.92 -27.24
N GLY A 89 16.61 10.81 -28.55
CA GLY A 89 16.59 9.54 -29.26
C GLY A 89 17.67 8.55 -28.82
N VAL A 90 18.79 9.02 -28.24
CA VAL A 90 19.86 8.16 -27.72
C VAL A 90 19.39 7.47 -26.44
N LEU A 91 18.80 8.23 -25.51
CA LEU A 91 18.26 7.71 -24.25
C LEU A 91 17.09 6.76 -24.51
N ARG A 92 16.14 7.18 -25.35
CA ARG A 92 14.99 6.35 -25.73
C ARG A 92 15.42 5.05 -26.40
N ARG A 93 16.41 5.10 -27.30
CA ARG A 93 16.98 3.89 -27.92
C ARG A 93 17.55 2.96 -26.87
N PHE A 94 18.37 3.48 -25.95
CA PHE A 94 19.01 2.65 -24.92
C PHE A 94 17.96 1.99 -24.02
N LEU A 95 16.94 2.73 -23.61
CA LEU A 95 15.81 2.24 -22.81
C LEU A 95 14.80 1.39 -23.62
N GLY A 96 14.92 1.29 -24.94
CA GLY A 96 13.92 0.60 -25.76
C GLY A 96 12.54 1.27 -25.78
N LEU A 97 12.50 2.59 -25.61
CA LEU A 97 11.31 3.42 -25.71
C LEU A 97 11.05 3.83 -27.18
N PRO A 98 9.80 4.05 -27.60
CA PRO A 98 9.46 4.34 -28.99
C PRO A 98 9.91 5.75 -29.33
N ILE A 99 10.32 6.06 -30.55
CA ILE A 99 10.70 7.45 -30.90
C ILE A 99 9.42 8.28 -31.10
N GLY A 100 9.31 9.43 -30.42
CA GLY A 100 8.11 10.28 -30.43
C GLY A 100 6.96 9.75 -29.59
N ASP A 101 5.72 10.07 -29.97
CA ASP A 101 4.49 9.74 -29.24
C ASP A 101 3.82 8.42 -29.70
N ALA A 102 4.56 7.60 -30.46
CA ALA A 102 4.03 6.31 -30.90
C ALA A 102 3.80 5.40 -29.69
N PRO A 103 2.67 4.66 -29.62
CA PRO A 103 2.45 3.68 -28.56
C PRO A 103 3.58 2.65 -28.61
N ASN A 104 4.09 2.27 -27.44
CA ASN A 104 5.19 1.31 -27.37
C ASN A 104 4.73 -0.14 -27.65
N TRP A 105 3.50 -0.34 -28.10
CA TRP A 105 2.91 -1.68 -28.29
C TRP A 105 2.11 -1.76 -29.59
N SER A 106 1.91 -3.00 -30.05
CA SER A 106 1.05 -3.31 -31.20
C SER A 106 0.04 -4.37 -30.83
N ALA A 107 -1.19 -4.25 -31.34
CA ALA A 107 -2.23 -5.25 -31.16
C ALA A 107 -2.62 -5.86 -32.50
N LYS A 108 -2.76 -7.19 -32.54
CA LYS A 108 -3.25 -7.93 -33.71
C LYS A 108 -4.18 -9.05 -33.29
N ARG A 109 -5.15 -9.41 -34.14
CA ARG A 109 -5.90 -10.66 -33.95
C ARG A 109 -4.93 -11.84 -34.08
N SER A 110 -4.91 -12.71 -33.08
CA SER A 110 -3.98 -13.85 -33.05
C SER A 110 -4.69 -15.18 -33.26
N ARG A 111 -3.91 -16.14 -33.76
CA ARG A 111 -4.34 -17.52 -34.03
C ARG A 111 -3.51 -18.54 -33.25
N THR A 112 -2.57 -18.06 -32.43
CA THR A 112 -1.55 -18.87 -31.74
C THR A 112 -1.47 -18.53 -30.25
N ALA A 113 -2.59 -18.66 -29.53
CA ALA A 113 -2.63 -18.56 -28.07
C ALA A 113 -2.12 -19.86 -27.43
N PRO A 114 -1.67 -19.81 -26.17
CA PRO A 114 -1.39 -21.01 -25.39
C PRO A 114 -2.53 -22.03 -25.45
N THR A 115 -2.21 -23.28 -25.79
CA THR A 115 -3.21 -24.33 -26.06
C THR A 115 -4.09 -24.65 -24.85
N TRP A 116 -3.58 -24.44 -23.63
CA TRP A 116 -4.32 -24.65 -22.39
C TRP A 116 -5.50 -23.70 -22.21
N LEU A 117 -5.49 -22.53 -22.87
CA LEU A 117 -6.62 -21.58 -22.85
C LEU A 117 -7.83 -22.08 -23.63
N ARG A 118 -7.61 -22.96 -24.62
CA ARG A 118 -8.66 -23.51 -25.50
C ARG A 118 -9.51 -22.44 -26.21
N TRP A 119 -8.99 -21.22 -26.33
CA TRP A 119 -9.65 -20.14 -27.07
C TRP A 119 -9.71 -20.45 -28.56
N LYS A 120 -10.82 -20.11 -29.21
CA LYS A 120 -10.99 -20.30 -30.65
C LYS A 120 -10.03 -19.34 -31.40
N PRO A 121 -9.28 -19.80 -32.41
CA PRO A 121 -8.40 -18.91 -33.17
C PRO A 121 -9.14 -17.69 -33.72
N GLY A 122 -8.58 -16.49 -33.53
CA GLY A 122 -9.17 -15.23 -33.98
C GLY A 122 -10.20 -14.60 -33.05
N THR A 123 -10.52 -15.21 -31.90
CA THR A 123 -11.43 -14.63 -30.89
C THR A 123 -10.71 -13.86 -29.78
N TYR A 124 -9.42 -13.57 -29.97
CA TYR A 124 -8.59 -12.86 -29.00
C TYR A 124 -7.54 -12.02 -29.74
N ALA A 125 -7.08 -10.98 -29.06
CA ALA A 125 -5.95 -10.16 -29.47
C ALA A 125 -4.65 -10.70 -28.86
N GLU A 126 -3.55 -10.49 -29.56
CA GLU A 126 -2.19 -10.58 -29.04
C GLU A 126 -1.62 -9.17 -29.08
N ILE A 127 -1.26 -8.68 -27.91
CA ILE A 127 -0.67 -7.35 -27.71
C ILE A 127 0.79 -7.58 -27.40
N ASP A 128 1.64 -7.02 -28.24
CA ASP A 128 3.09 -7.14 -28.16
C ASP A 128 3.65 -5.81 -27.68
N THR A 129 4.28 -5.82 -26.50
CA THR A 129 4.97 -4.68 -25.89
C THR A 129 6.49 -4.99 -25.81
N PRO A 130 7.38 -4.08 -25.40
CA PRO A 130 8.80 -4.41 -25.28
C PRO A 130 9.07 -5.58 -24.32
N HIS A 131 8.32 -5.65 -23.22
CA HIS A 131 8.57 -6.62 -22.14
C HIS A 131 7.50 -7.71 -22.03
N PHE A 132 6.33 -7.55 -22.65
CA PHE A 132 5.19 -8.44 -22.49
C PHE A 132 4.61 -8.93 -23.81
N VAL A 133 4.01 -10.12 -23.74
CA VAL A 133 3.02 -10.61 -24.72
C VAL A 133 1.72 -10.85 -23.96
N ILE A 134 0.67 -10.11 -24.31
CA ILE A 134 -0.64 -10.19 -23.65
C ILE A 134 -1.63 -10.84 -24.61
N TYR A 135 -2.19 -11.99 -24.20
CA TYR A 135 -3.29 -12.63 -24.89
C TYR A 135 -4.60 -12.13 -24.27
N SER A 136 -5.40 -11.35 -25.01
CA SER A 136 -6.57 -10.66 -24.45
C SER A 136 -7.87 -11.04 -25.15
N GLN A 137 -8.90 -11.34 -24.35
CA GLN A 137 -10.31 -11.38 -24.76
C GLN A 137 -11.09 -10.14 -24.30
N ALA A 138 -10.46 -9.26 -23.53
CA ALA A 138 -11.05 -7.99 -23.13
C ALA A 138 -11.14 -7.02 -24.31
N ASP A 139 -11.91 -5.94 -24.14
CA ASP A 139 -11.95 -4.87 -25.12
C ASP A 139 -10.61 -4.14 -25.25
N GLU A 140 -10.51 -3.28 -26.27
CA GLU A 140 -9.29 -2.54 -26.58
C GLU A 140 -8.88 -1.56 -25.49
N ALA A 141 -9.85 -0.92 -24.81
CA ALA A 141 -9.57 0.06 -23.78
C ALA A 141 -8.96 -0.60 -22.54
N ALA A 142 -9.59 -1.68 -22.03
CA ALA A 142 -9.07 -2.45 -20.91
C ALA A 142 -7.71 -3.08 -21.24
N SER A 143 -7.57 -3.62 -22.45
CA SER A 143 -6.32 -4.19 -22.95
C SER A 143 -5.17 -3.18 -22.99
N SER A 144 -5.44 -1.97 -23.48
CA SER A 144 -4.47 -0.87 -23.56
C SER A 144 -4.07 -0.37 -22.17
N ALA A 145 -5.05 -0.22 -21.26
CA ALA A 145 -4.81 0.20 -19.89
C ALA A 145 -3.90 -0.80 -19.14
N VAL A 146 -4.20 -2.10 -19.26
CA VAL A 146 -3.35 -3.17 -18.69
C VAL A 146 -1.96 -3.14 -19.30
N ALA A 147 -1.83 -3.10 -20.63
CA ALA A 147 -0.51 -3.06 -21.28
C ALA A 147 0.35 -1.88 -20.81
N THR A 148 -0.26 -0.70 -20.67
CA THR A 148 0.41 0.51 -20.20
C THR A 148 0.85 0.39 -18.74
N ASP A 149 -0.01 -0.09 -17.85
CA ASP A 149 0.33 -0.25 -16.42
C ASP A 149 1.42 -1.31 -16.22
N LEU A 150 1.39 -2.42 -16.94
CA LEU A 150 2.43 -3.46 -16.86
C LEU A 150 3.81 -2.93 -17.28
N GLU A 151 3.89 -2.17 -18.37
CA GLU A 151 5.13 -1.54 -18.82
C GLU A 151 5.64 -0.49 -17.83
N ARG A 152 4.76 0.34 -17.28
CA ARG A 152 5.15 1.32 -16.25
C ARG A 152 5.63 0.63 -14.96
N CYS A 153 4.93 -0.41 -14.51
CA CYS A 153 5.33 -1.19 -13.35
C CYS A 153 6.66 -1.92 -13.58
N TYR A 154 6.91 -2.45 -14.78
CA TYR A 154 8.20 -3.06 -15.13
C TYR A 154 9.35 -2.07 -14.93
N TRP A 155 9.24 -0.85 -15.46
CA TRP A 155 10.30 0.15 -15.33
C TRP A 155 10.51 0.66 -13.90
N VAL A 156 9.44 0.75 -13.10
CA VAL A 156 9.55 1.04 -11.67
C VAL A 156 10.30 -0.10 -10.96
N TRP A 157 9.95 -1.34 -11.25
CA TRP A 157 10.56 -2.51 -10.64
C TRP A 157 12.05 -2.65 -10.99
N THR A 158 12.46 -2.37 -12.23
CA THR A 158 13.89 -2.45 -12.63
C THR A 158 14.75 -1.40 -11.95
N GLN A 159 14.19 -0.24 -11.61
CA GLN A 159 14.88 0.80 -10.85
C GLN A 159 15.00 0.42 -9.36
N MET A 160 13.93 -0.12 -8.77
CA MET A 160 13.91 -0.59 -7.38
C MET A 160 14.90 -1.74 -7.17
N PHE A 161 14.78 -2.79 -7.97
CA PHE A 161 15.50 -4.05 -7.79
C PHE A 161 16.59 -4.23 -8.84
N PHE A 162 17.24 -3.15 -9.25
CA PHE A 162 18.34 -3.19 -10.22
C PHE A 162 19.38 -4.28 -9.91
N PRO A 163 19.83 -4.51 -8.66
CA PRO A 163 20.79 -5.58 -8.37
C PRO A 163 20.29 -6.99 -8.70
N LEU A 164 18.98 -7.22 -8.68
CA LEU A 164 18.37 -8.53 -8.91
C LEU A 164 17.93 -8.73 -10.38
N TRP A 165 17.78 -7.64 -11.12
CA TRP A 165 17.32 -7.62 -12.50
C TRP A 165 18.29 -8.30 -13.47
N GLU A 166 17.75 -9.05 -14.45
CA GLU A 166 18.55 -9.82 -15.41
C GLU A 166 19.44 -8.98 -16.34
N ALA A 167 19.07 -7.72 -16.59
CA ALA A 167 19.79 -6.83 -17.52
C ALA A 167 20.75 -5.87 -16.81
N ARG A 168 20.91 -5.98 -15.48
CA ARG A 168 21.88 -5.17 -14.72
C ARG A 168 23.31 -5.26 -15.28
N ASP A 169 23.71 -6.45 -15.77
CA ASP A 169 25.04 -6.70 -16.32
C ASP A 169 25.20 -6.01 -17.68
N GLN A 170 24.12 -5.91 -18.48
CA GLN A 170 24.11 -5.16 -19.74
C GLN A 170 24.34 -3.67 -19.46
N VAL A 171 23.63 -3.12 -18.48
CA VAL A 171 23.77 -1.72 -18.09
C VAL A 171 25.16 -1.46 -17.51
N SER A 172 25.61 -2.29 -16.57
CA SER A 172 26.92 -2.15 -15.93
C SER A 172 28.06 -2.24 -16.95
N GLY A 173 27.97 -3.16 -17.91
CA GLY A 173 28.96 -3.28 -18.99
C GLY A 173 28.97 -2.11 -19.96
N VAL A 174 27.81 -1.51 -20.28
CA VAL A 174 27.74 -0.30 -21.13
C VAL A 174 28.39 0.90 -20.46
N PHE A 175 28.28 1.01 -19.13
CA PHE A 175 28.82 2.12 -18.36
C PHE A 175 30.18 1.82 -17.72
N ASP A 176 30.85 0.73 -18.12
CA ASP A 176 32.21 0.45 -17.67
C ASP A 176 33.17 1.55 -18.15
N GLY A 177 33.95 2.11 -17.22
CA GLY A 177 34.82 3.26 -17.48
C GLY A 177 34.12 4.59 -17.80
N TRP A 178 32.80 4.70 -17.62
CA TRP A 178 32.09 5.98 -17.79
C TRP A 178 32.50 6.99 -16.71
N ASP A 179 32.85 8.19 -17.14
CA ASP A 179 33.07 9.33 -16.25
C ASP A 179 31.72 9.96 -15.85
N ALA A 180 31.37 9.83 -14.58
CA ALA A 180 30.12 10.35 -14.01
C ALA A 180 29.95 11.87 -14.14
N THR A 181 31.01 12.62 -14.46
CA THR A 181 30.91 14.06 -14.77
C THR A 181 30.46 14.33 -16.21
N SER A 182 30.55 13.34 -17.11
CA SER A 182 30.12 13.43 -18.50
C SER A 182 28.64 13.06 -18.65
N PRO A 183 27.84 13.79 -19.45
CA PRO A 183 26.45 13.44 -19.70
C PRO A 183 26.29 12.00 -20.23
N VAL A 184 25.34 11.26 -19.66
CA VAL A 184 25.02 9.88 -20.08
C VAL A 184 24.66 9.77 -21.57
N SER A 185 24.03 10.80 -22.15
CA SER A 185 23.68 10.82 -23.57
C SER A 185 24.91 10.84 -24.48
N ASN A 186 25.98 11.52 -24.09
CA ASN A 186 27.24 11.51 -24.83
C ASN A 186 27.86 10.11 -24.83
N HIS A 187 27.93 9.48 -23.65
CA HIS A 187 28.46 8.12 -23.52
C HIS A 187 27.66 7.08 -24.31
N LEU A 188 26.33 7.20 -24.32
CA LEU A 188 25.43 6.31 -25.05
C LEU A 188 25.36 6.60 -26.56
N ALA A 189 25.83 7.76 -27.02
CA ALA A 189 25.95 8.06 -28.44
C ALA A 189 27.04 7.18 -29.10
N ASP A 190 28.14 6.97 -28.37
CA ASP A 190 29.25 6.10 -28.75
C ASP A 190 28.91 4.61 -28.51
N ASN A 191 28.12 4.31 -27.48
CA ASN A 191 27.67 2.96 -27.13
C ASN A 191 26.23 2.70 -27.60
N ARG A 192 26.04 2.38 -28.88
CA ARG A 192 24.72 2.27 -29.55
C ARG A 192 23.85 1.05 -29.15
N GLY A 193 24.17 0.37 -28.05
CA GLY A 193 23.38 -0.74 -27.53
C GLY A 193 21.99 -0.30 -27.06
N ARG A 194 21.09 -1.27 -26.91
CA ARG A 194 19.82 -1.11 -26.18
C ARG A 194 19.69 -2.21 -25.14
N ILE A 195 18.98 -1.92 -24.07
CA ILE A 195 18.60 -2.93 -23.09
C ILE A 195 17.66 -3.93 -23.79
N THR A 196 17.96 -5.22 -23.63
CA THR A 196 17.13 -6.31 -24.16
C THR A 196 16.77 -7.28 -23.07
N VAL A 197 15.57 -7.86 -23.14
CA VAL A 197 15.14 -8.96 -22.27
C VAL A 197 15.35 -10.29 -22.96
N ARG A 198 15.60 -11.34 -22.16
CA ARG A 198 15.80 -12.70 -22.67
C ARG A 198 14.50 -13.26 -23.28
N SER A 199 13.38 -12.97 -22.64
CA SER A 199 12.06 -13.40 -23.04
C SER A 199 11.01 -12.43 -22.55
N LYS A 200 10.01 -12.15 -23.39
CA LYS A 200 8.84 -11.38 -22.97
C LYS A 200 7.99 -12.19 -21.99
N LEU A 201 7.52 -11.50 -20.96
CA LEU A 201 6.64 -12.03 -19.93
C LEU A 201 5.24 -12.24 -20.53
N LYS A 202 4.61 -13.36 -20.19
CA LYS A 202 3.29 -13.68 -20.75
C LYS A 202 2.19 -13.27 -19.79
N VAL A 203 1.16 -12.65 -20.33
CA VAL A 203 -0.05 -12.28 -19.61
C VAL A 203 -1.27 -12.79 -20.37
N VAL A 204 -2.27 -13.26 -19.64
CA VAL A 204 -3.59 -13.62 -20.15
C VAL A 204 -4.59 -12.68 -19.53
N LEU A 205 -5.30 -11.91 -20.35
CA LEU A 205 -6.37 -11.02 -19.94
C LEU A 205 -7.72 -11.59 -20.40
N PHE A 206 -8.44 -12.17 -19.46
CA PHE A 206 -9.80 -12.64 -19.68
C PHE A 206 -10.77 -11.46 -19.79
N ARG A 207 -11.88 -11.67 -20.50
CA ARG A 207 -12.90 -10.64 -20.70
C ARG A 207 -13.54 -10.17 -19.39
N ASP A 208 -13.74 -11.10 -18.46
CA ASP A 208 -14.49 -10.89 -17.23
C ASP A 208 -14.14 -11.97 -16.20
N ALA A 209 -14.59 -11.77 -14.95
CA ALA A 209 -14.35 -12.69 -13.84
C ALA A 209 -14.93 -14.10 -14.08
N VAL A 210 -16.00 -14.23 -14.88
CA VAL A 210 -16.65 -15.52 -15.15
C VAL A 210 -15.77 -16.38 -16.05
N GLU A 211 -15.28 -15.82 -17.16
CA GLU A 211 -14.36 -16.53 -18.06
C GLU A 211 -13.04 -16.89 -17.37
N TYR A 212 -12.53 -15.99 -16.53
CA TYR A 212 -11.34 -16.24 -15.70
C TYR A 212 -11.54 -17.45 -14.78
N ALA A 213 -12.63 -17.48 -14.01
CA ALA A 213 -12.93 -18.58 -13.10
C ALA A 213 -13.15 -19.90 -13.88
N LEU A 214 -13.87 -19.86 -15.00
CA LEU A 214 -14.10 -21.03 -15.85
C LEU A 214 -12.80 -21.63 -16.40
N ALA A 215 -11.84 -20.80 -16.78
CA ALA A 215 -10.58 -21.25 -17.35
C ALA A 215 -9.60 -21.81 -16.31
N LEU A 216 -9.63 -21.31 -15.08
CA LEU A 216 -8.60 -21.61 -14.08
C LEU A 216 -9.05 -22.52 -12.94
N SER A 217 -10.34 -22.54 -12.59
CA SER A 217 -10.87 -23.26 -11.41
C SER A 217 -10.59 -24.76 -11.39
N ARG A 218 -10.38 -25.37 -12.57
CA ARG A 218 -10.02 -26.79 -12.68
C ARG A 218 -8.64 -27.11 -12.11
N ASP A 219 -7.70 -26.18 -12.27
CA ASP A 219 -6.30 -26.37 -11.88
C ASP A 219 -5.96 -25.60 -10.60
N VAL A 220 -6.74 -24.57 -10.26
CA VAL A 220 -6.56 -23.72 -9.08
C VAL A 220 -7.92 -23.56 -8.36
N PRO A 221 -8.25 -24.44 -7.40
CA PRO A 221 -9.48 -24.31 -6.64
C PRO A 221 -9.52 -23.00 -5.84
N GLY A 222 -10.66 -22.30 -5.85
CA GLY A 222 -10.84 -21.04 -5.11
C GLY A 222 -10.38 -19.78 -5.85
N ILE A 223 -9.89 -19.92 -7.09
CA ILE A 223 -9.38 -18.83 -7.92
C ILE A 223 -10.44 -17.75 -8.20
N GLU A 224 -11.73 -18.09 -8.14
CA GLU A 224 -12.84 -17.14 -8.30
C GLU A 224 -12.89 -16.05 -7.23
N ARG A 225 -12.10 -16.19 -6.15
CA ARG A 225 -11.95 -15.19 -5.09
C ARG A 225 -10.76 -14.25 -5.32
N SER A 226 -9.96 -14.50 -6.35
CA SER A 226 -8.81 -13.67 -6.72
C SER A 226 -9.10 -12.88 -7.99
N THR A 227 -8.56 -11.66 -8.06
CA THR A 227 -8.64 -10.80 -9.25
C THR A 227 -7.45 -10.99 -10.21
N GLY A 228 -6.41 -11.71 -9.75
CA GLY A 228 -5.21 -12.05 -10.52
C GLY A 228 -4.52 -13.32 -10.00
N PHE A 229 -3.67 -13.92 -10.82
CA PHE A 229 -2.85 -15.06 -10.42
C PHE A 229 -1.64 -15.27 -11.32
N TYR A 230 -0.45 -15.38 -10.73
CA TYR A 230 0.74 -15.83 -11.43
C TYR A 230 0.92 -17.36 -11.36
N SER A 231 1.04 -18.00 -12.53
CA SER A 231 1.29 -19.43 -12.65
C SER A 231 2.73 -19.72 -13.06
N ASP A 232 3.54 -20.23 -12.12
CA ASP A 232 4.91 -20.67 -12.41
C ASP A 232 4.95 -21.79 -13.47
N ALA A 233 4.02 -22.75 -13.37
CA ALA A 233 3.92 -23.87 -14.29
C ALA A 233 3.64 -23.41 -15.74
N ARG A 234 2.89 -22.32 -15.92
CA ARG A 234 2.54 -21.77 -17.24
C ARG A 234 3.44 -20.61 -17.66
N LYS A 235 4.25 -20.08 -16.73
CA LYS A 235 5.02 -18.84 -16.89
C LYS A 235 4.16 -17.73 -17.45
N ALA A 236 3.00 -17.55 -16.83
CA ALA A 236 1.99 -16.60 -17.28
C ALA A 236 1.19 -16.06 -16.09
N MET A 237 1.04 -14.75 -16.06
CA MET A 237 0.09 -14.08 -15.18
C MET A 237 -1.30 -14.09 -15.84
N CYS A 238 -2.33 -14.36 -15.06
CA CYS A 238 -3.72 -14.40 -15.49
C CYS A 238 -4.50 -13.30 -14.76
N LEU A 239 -5.23 -12.47 -15.51
CA LEU A 239 -6.02 -11.33 -15.05
C LEU A 239 -7.38 -11.32 -15.75
N TYR A 240 -8.35 -10.55 -15.27
CA TYR A 240 -9.56 -10.25 -16.04
C TYR A 240 -9.85 -8.76 -16.10
N ALA A 241 -10.56 -8.33 -17.13
CA ALA A 241 -11.06 -6.96 -17.21
C ALA A 241 -12.21 -6.75 -16.21
N SER A 242 -12.09 -5.68 -15.45
CA SER A 242 -12.97 -5.32 -14.33
C SER A 242 -13.25 -3.83 -14.39
N ASP A 243 -14.49 -3.44 -14.11
CA ASP A 243 -14.86 -2.02 -13.95
C ASP A 243 -14.29 -1.42 -12.64
N VAL A 244 -13.90 -2.29 -11.70
CA VAL A 244 -13.08 -1.93 -10.54
C VAL A 244 -11.62 -2.07 -10.97
N ASP A 245 -10.92 -0.96 -11.21
CA ASP A 245 -9.50 -0.98 -11.54
C ASP A 245 -8.70 -1.51 -10.32
N ASP A 246 -8.41 -2.80 -10.33
CA ASP A 246 -7.60 -3.44 -9.29
C ASP A 246 -6.12 -3.45 -9.69
N ALA A 247 -5.56 -2.26 -9.81
CA ALA A 247 -4.14 -2.08 -10.09
C ALA A 247 -3.26 -2.71 -9.01
N ALA A 248 -3.70 -2.69 -7.76
CA ALA A 248 -2.98 -3.27 -6.63
C ALA A 248 -2.74 -4.78 -6.83
N THR A 249 -3.80 -5.57 -7.03
CA THR A 249 -3.65 -7.02 -7.22
C THR A 249 -2.88 -7.34 -8.50
N ARG A 250 -3.13 -6.61 -9.58
CA ARG A 250 -2.35 -6.79 -10.82
C ARG A 250 -0.84 -6.60 -10.60
N ARG A 251 -0.45 -5.58 -9.82
CA ARG A 251 0.96 -5.31 -9.49
C ARG A 251 1.53 -6.35 -8.54
N HIS A 252 0.75 -6.82 -7.56
CA HIS A 252 1.13 -7.92 -6.68
C HIS A 252 1.55 -9.16 -7.49
N GLU A 253 0.67 -9.61 -8.40
CA GLU A 253 0.93 -10.79 -9.24
C GLU A 253 2.08 -10.56 -10.23
N LEU A 254 2.18 -9.35 -10.78
CA LEU A 254 3.29 -9.00 -11.66
C LEU A 254 4.63 -9.06 -10.92
N VAL A 255 4.71 -8.63 -9.66
CA VAL A 255 5.97 -8.71 -8.88
C VAL A 255 6.41 -10.16 -8.70
N HIS A 256 5.49 -11.10 -8.41
CA HIS A 256 5.82 -12.53 -8.37
C HIS A 256 6.42 -12.99 -9.69
N GLN A 257 5.81 -12.59 -10.81
CA GLN A 257 6.31 -12.92 -12.15
C GLN A 257 7.69 -12.29 -12.43
N LEU A 258 7.89 -11.02 -12.08
CA LEU A 258 9.14 -10.29 -12.33
C LEU A 258 10.30 -10.92 -11.57
N PHE A 259 10.13 -11.22 -10.29
CA PHE A 259 11.16 -11.92 -9.53
C PHE A 259 11.45 -13.32 -10.09
N ARG A 260 10.45 -14.00 -10.64
CA ARG A 260 10.61 -15.34 -11.20
C ARG A 260 11.28 -15.35 -12.57
N GLU A 261 10.95 -14.38 -13.43
CA GLU A 261 11.24 -14.45 -14.87
C GLU A 261 12.08 -13.29 -15.40
N ALA A 262 12.02 -12.10 -14.77
CA ALA A 262 12.86 -10.94 -15.10
C ALA A 262 14.15 -10.89 -14.24
N THR A 263 14.43 -11.98 -13.54
CA THR A 263 15.70 -12.24 -12.87
C THR A 263 16.35 -13.46 -13.49
N ARG A 264 17.67 -13.61 -13.31
CA ARG A 264 18.38 -14.85 -13.65
C ARG A 264 18.16 -15.93 -12.57
N SER A 265 16.94 -16.07 -12.06
CA SER A 265 16.58 -17.09 -11.07
C SER A 265 16.95 -18.48 -11.57
N ARG A 266 17.64 -19.24 -10.71
CA ARG A 266 18.00 -20.64 -10.96
C ARG A 266 16.99 -21.63 -10.40
N LEU A 267 15.90 -21.14 -9.81
CA LEU A 267 14.82 -21.99 -9.35
C LEU A 267 14.19 -22.69 -10.56
N ALA A 268 14.33 -24.01 -10.62
CA ALA A 268 13.76 -24.82 -11.70
C ALA A 268 12.24 -24.98 -11.54
N ARG A 269 11.78 -26.09 -10.95
CA ARG A 269 10.37 -26.31 -10.60
C ARG A 269 10.05 -25.97 -9.14
N SER A 270 11.06 -25.49 -8.41
CA SER A 270 10.92 -25.12 -7.01
C SER A 270 10.28 -23.75 -6.89
N MET A 271 9.42 -23.56 -5.89
CA MET A 271 8.84 -22.26 -5.56
C MET A 271 9.73 -21.51 -4.55
N PRO A 272 9.81 -20.18 -4.63
CA PRO A 272 10.47 -19.39 -3.60
C PRO A 272 9.72 -19.53 -2.26
N GLY A 273 10.46 -19.53 -1.15
CA GLY A 273 9.85 -19.61 0.19
C GLY A 273 9.15 -20.93 0.51
N GLU A 274 9.43 -22.03 -0.19
CA GLU A 274 8.71 -23.31 0.01
C GLU A 274 8.87 -23.86 1.45
N ARG A 275 10.03 -23.63 2.09
CA ARG A 275 10.34 -24.15 3.43
C ARG A 275 10.27 -23.11 4.54
N SER A 276 10.63 -21.86 4.24
CA SER A 276 10.74 -20.75 5.19
C SER A 276 10.86 -19.43 4.43
N GLY A 277 10.62 -18.29 5.09
CA GLY A 277 10.81 -16.96 4.51
C GLY A 277 9.77 -16.59 3.45
N PHE A 278 8.62 -17.28 3.42
CA PHE A 278 7.57 -17.00 2.44
C PHE A 278 7.00 -15.58 2.59
N TRP A 279 7.05 -15.02 3.80
CA TRP A 279 6.62 -13.65 4.07
C TRP A 279 7.39 -12.59 3.25
N LEU A 280 8.65 -12.84 2.86
CA LEU A 280 9.40 -11.91 2.00
C LEU A 280 8.84 -11.87 0.58
N VAL A 281 8.35 -13.01 0.08
CA VAL A 281 7.73 -13.15 -1.25
C VAL A 281 6.41 -12.39 -1.27
N GLU A 282 5.53 -12.67 -0.31
CA GLU A 282 4.22 -12.01 -0.21
C GLU A 282 4.34 -10.55 0.24
N GLY A 283 5.29 -10.26 1.13
CA GLY A 283 5.54 -8.93 1.66
C GLY A 283 6.04 -7.97 0.59
N ILE A 284 6.96 -8.38 -0.29
CA ILE A 284 7.47 -7.51 -1.35
C ILE A 284 6.43 -7.28 -2.47
N ALA A 285 5.60 -8.29 -2.77
CA ALA A 285 4.47 -8.13 -3.68
C ALA A 285 3.41 -7.20 -3.09
N GLY A 286 3.06 -7.38 -1.81
CA GLY A 286 2.13 -6.52 -1.08
C GLY A 286 2.66 -5.09 -0.87
N TYR A 287 3.97 -4.91 -0.74
CA TYR A 287 4.61 -3.59 -0.75
C TYR A 287 4.38 -2.87 -2.09
N PHE A 288 4.45 -3.58 -3.22
CA PHE A 288 4.19 -3.00 -4.55
C PHE A 288 2.71 -2.67 -4.83
N GLU A 289 1.77 -3.17 -4.03
CA GLU A 289 0.38 -2.67 -4.07
C GLU A 289 0.30 -1.18 -3.74
N SER A 290 1.31 -0.65 -3.02
CA SER A 290 1.41 0.77 -2.72
C SER A 290 1.80 1.63 -3.93
N LEU A 291 2.28 1.03 -5.03
CA LEU A 291 2.74 1.75 -6.21
C LEU A 291 1.69 2.79 -6.67
N PHE A 292 2.12 4.02 -6.80
CA PHE A 292 1.38 5.09 -7.44
C PHE A 292 2.14 5.52 -8.69
N VAL A 293 1.43 5.62 -9.80
CA VAL A 293 1.99 6.00 -11.09
C VAL A 293 1.34 7.32 -11.49
N GLY A 294 2.07 8.41 -11.34
CA GLY A 294 1.65 9.74 -11.76
C GLY A 294 2.00 10.01 -13.22
N ASP A 295 1.93 11.28 -13.61
CA ASP A 295 2.18 11.71 -14.99
C ASP A 295 3.68 11.82 -15.32
N THR A 296 4.51 12.20 -14.34
CA THR A 296 5.95 12.46 -14.57
C THR A 296 6.89 11.62 -13.69
N PHE A 297 6.35 10.87 -12.74
CA PHE A 297 7.08 9.99 -11.83
C PHE A 297 6.15 8.94 -11.24
N ALA A 298 6.72 7.95 -10.56
CA ALA A 298 6.01 6.99 -9.73
C ALA A 298 6.59 6.96 -8.31
N THR A 299 5.80 6.47 -7.37
CA THR A 299 6.23 6.22 -5.98
C THR A 299 5.81 4.83 -5.53
N VAL A 300 6.64 4.18 -4.71
CA VAL A 300 6.31 2.93 -4.00
C VAL A 300 6.66 3.13 -2.53
N GLY A 301 5.83 2.62 -1.63
CA GLY A 301 5.96 2.86 -0.20
C GLY A 301 5.01 3.94 0.30
N GLY A 302 5.34 4.51 1.45
CA GLY A 302 4.63 5.66 2.01
C GLY A 302 3.72 5.32 3.18
N TRP A 303 3.67 6.23 4.15
CA TRP A 303 2.75 6.15 5.29
C TRP A 303 1.27 6.05 4.86
N ASP A 304 0.94 6.53 3.66
CA ASP A 304 -0.38 6.55 3.01
C ASP A 304 -0.67 5.29 2.17
N SER A 305 0.17 4.26 2.26
CA SER A 305 -0.08 2.94 1.67
C SER A 305 -1.38 2.33 2.24
N PRO A 306 -2.32 1.85 1.39
CA PRO A 306 -3.58 1.28 1.85
C PRO A 306 -3.40 0.13 2.84
N ARG A 307 -2.47 -0.79 2.56
CA ARG A 307 -2.18 -1.94 3.44
C ARG A 307 -1.61 -1.50 4.78
N LEU A 308 -0.81 -0.43 4.78
CA LEU A 308 -0.17 0.09 5.98
C LEU A 308 -1.18 0.74 6.94
N GLN A 309 -2.35 1.19 6.48
CA GLN A 309 -3.42 1.69 7.36
C GLN A 309 -3.91 0.59 8.32
N PHE A 310 -4.13 -0.62 7.78
CA PHE A 310 -4.52 -1.78 8.59
C PHE A 310 -3.38 -2.23 9.51
N GLY A 311 -2.13 -2.25 9.00
CA GLY A 311 -0.95 -2.53 9.81
C GLY A 311 -0.82 -1.60 11.01
N ARG A 312 -1.04 -0.30 10.77
CA ARG A 312 -1.03 0.75 11.80
C ARG A 312 -2.13 0.53 12.84
N TYR A 313 -3.37 0.33 12.41
CA TYR A 313 -4.47 0.04 13.34
C TYR A 313 -4.16 -1.18 14.22
N ARG A 314 -3.77 -2.30 13.61
CA ARG A 314 -3.51 -3.55 14.33
C ARG A 314 -2.41 -3.40 15.36
N THR A 315 -1.33 -2.69 15.01
CA THR A 315 -0.15 -2.54 15.87
C THR A 315 -0.35 -1.46 16.94
N LEU A 316 -0.77 -0.26 16.54
CA LEU A 316 -0.84 0.91 17.44
C LEU A 316 -2.10 0.90 18.31
N VAL A 317 -3.24 0.45 17.75
CA VAL A 317 -4.52 0.40 18.46
C VAL A 317 -4.78 -0.98 19.04
N GLY A 318 -4.66 -2.01 18.20
CA GLY A 318 -4.94 -3.40 18.59
C GLY A 318 -3.90 -4.03 19.51
N GLY A 319 -2.69 -3.45 19.60
CA GLY A 319 -1.56 -4.05 20.31
C GLY A 319 -1.14 -5.40 19.74
N ASP A 320 -1.54 -5.70 18.50
CA ASP A 320 -1.23 -6.94 17.82
C ASP A 320 0.12 -6.82 17.13
N GLU A 321 1.04 -7.72 17.45
CA GLU A 321 2.41 -7.74 16.93
C GLU A 321 2.76 -9.14 16.42
N MET A 322 3.59 -9.19 15.37
CA MET A 322 4.17 -10.41 14.83
C MET A 322 5.61 -10.13 14.41
N SER A 323 6.54 -10.85 15.02
CA SER A 323 7.98 -10.66 14.79
C SER A 323 8.41 -11.15 13.40
N ILE A 324 9.50 -10.58 12.87
CA ILE A 324 10.18 -11.15 11.68
C ILE A 324 10.53 -12.62 11.93
N ASP A 325 10.97 -12.97 13.13
CA ASP A 325 11.29 -14.34 13.52
C ASP A 325 10.09 -15.31 13.39
N GLU A 326 8.89 -14.85 13.75
CA GLU A 326 7.65 -15.63 13.54
C GLU A 326 7.33 -15.78 12.07
N LEU A 327 7.34 -14.67 11.32
CA LEU A 327 7.07 -14.65 9.88
C LEU A 327 8.06 -15.53 9.09
N GLN A 328 9.33 -15.52 9.49
CA GLN A 328 10.43 -16.21 8.82
C GLN A 328 10.26 -17.74 8.85
N ARG A 329 9.62 -18.29 9.88
CA ARG A 329 9.46 -19.75 10.06
C ARG A 329 8.53 -20.36 9.01
N ASP A 330 7.54 -19.60 8.56
CA ASP A 330 6.53 -20.13 7.64
C ASP A 330 7.07 -20.25 6.22
N GLY A 331 7.05 -21.48 5.71
CA GLY A 331 7.09 -21.75 4.28
C GLY A 331 5.72 -21.59 3.65
N ARG A 332 5.66 -21.56 2.31
CA ARG A 332 4.43 -21.31 1.53
C ARG A 332 3.20 -22.10 2.00
N LEU A 333 3.30 -23.42 2.09
CA LEU A 333 2.18 -24.27 2.51
C LEU A 333 1.81 -24.10 3.99
N ALA A 334 2.77 -23.71 4.84
CA ALA A 334 2.51 -23.46 6.26
C ALA A 334 1.71 -22.15 6.42
N ALA A 335 2.16 -21.06 5.77
CA ALA A 335 1.47 -19.79 5.75
C ALA A 335 0.03 -19.91 5.22
N GLN A 336 -0.15 -20.64 4.11
CA GLN A 336 -1.48 -20.85 3.48
C GLN A 336 -2.47 -21.65 4.33
N LYS A 337 -1.98 -22.40 5.33
CA LYS A 337 -2.81 -23.21 6.24
C LYS A 337 -3.10 -22.51 7.57
N ARG A 338 -2.61 -21.28 7.77
CA ARG A 338 -2.86 -20.52 8.99
C ARG A 338 -4.34 -20.13 9.08
N ASP A 339 -4.92 -20.34 10.25
CA ASP A 339 -6.28 -19.86 10.54
C ASP A 339 -6.33 -18.31 10.62
N ASP A 340 -5.19 -17.66 10.87
CA ASP A 340 -5.01 -16.22 10.97
C ASP A 340 -4.29 -15.61 9.75
N ILE A 341 -4.44 -16.19 8.55
CA ILE A 341 -3.69 -15.77 7.36
C ILE A 341 -3.79 -14.26 7.03
N ALA A 342 -4.97 -13.65 7.24
CA ALA A 342 -5.13 -12.20 7.04
C ALA A 342 -4.28 -11.36 8.02
N ARG A 343 -4.15 -11.82 9.27
CA ARG A 343 -3.26 -11.24 10.29
C ARG A 343 -1.80 -11.38 9.87
N TRP A 344 -1.42 -12.56 9.38
CA TRP A 344 -0.08 -12.85 8.87
C TRP A 344 0.30 -11.92 7.69
N TYR A 345 -0.58 -11.77 6.69
CA TYR A 345 -0.37 -10.86 5.57
C TYR A 345 -0.19 -9.40 6.00
N ALA A 346 -1.04 -8.93 6.91
CA ALA A 346 -0.95 -7.55 7.41
C ALA A 346 0.42 -7.27 8.03
N HIS A 347 0.95 -8.20 8.83
CA HIS A 347 2.25 -8.07 9.46
C HIS A 347 3.42 -8.27 8.49
N ALA A 348 3.34 -9.21 7.56
CA ALA A 348 4.35 -9.41 6.51
C ALA A 348 4.54 -8.14 5.67
N ILE A 349 3.45 -7.51 5.24
CA ILE A 349 3.49 -6.28 4.44
C ILE A 349 3.96 -5.09 5.28
N THR A 350 3.53 -4.99 6.54
CA THR A 350 4.00 -3.95 7.47
C THR A 350 5.50 -4.00 7.68
N GLN A 351 6.04 -5.20 7.94
CA GLN A 351 7.48 -5.41 8.10
C GLN A 351 8.23 -5.11 6.81
N MET A 352 7.68 -5.48 5.64
CA MET A 352 8.31 -5.12 4.37
C MET A 352 8.39 -3.60 4.16
N HIS A 353 7.29 -2.88 4.39
CA HIS A 353 7.30 -1.41 4.37
C HIS A 353 8.36 -0.85 5.33
N ARG A 354 8.41 -1.34 6.57
CA ARG A 354 9.41 -0.89 7.56
C ARG A 354 10.85 -1.09 7.06
N LEU A 355 11.15 -2.25 6.50
CA LEU A 355 12.53 -2.57 6.06
C LEU A 355 12.94 -1.84 4.79
N ILE A 356 11.98 -1.52 3.91
CA ILE A 356 12.25 -0.86 2.63
C ILE A 356 12.15 0.67 2.74
N ASP A 357 11.14 1.20 3.41
CA ASP A 357 10.96 2.64 3.60
C ASP A 357 11.81 3.13 4.79
N GLY A 358 12.03 2.31 5.82
CA GLY A 358 12.83 2.69 6.99
C GLY A 358 14.23 3.21 6.68
N ASN A 359 14.79 3.99 7.59
CA ASN A 359 16.04 4.73 7.34
C ASN A 359 17.34 3.91 7.48
N ASP A 360 17.26 2.58 7.53
CA ASP A 360 18.45 1.72 7.62
C ASP A 360 18.74 1.04 6.28
N ALA A 361 19.82 1.47 5.61
CA ALA A 361 20.29 0.85 4.38
C ALA A 361 20.65 -0.64 4.56
N LYS A 362 21.00 -1.07 5.77
CA LYS A 362 21.26 -2.49 6.08
C LYS A 362 20.00 -3.33 6.02
N ASP A 363 18.86 -2.79 6.47
CA ASP A 363 17.56 -3.46 6.40
C ASP A 363 17.15 -3.70 4.94
N ARG A 364 17.31 -2.68 4.08
CA ARG A 364 17.10 -2.82 2.63
C ARG A 364 18.03 -3.86 2.00
N MET A 365 19.33 -3.78 2.31
CA MET A 365 20.32 -4.73 1.82
C MET A 365 20.00 -6.16 2.26
N TRP A 366 19.53 -6.33 3.51
CA TRP A 366 19.10 -7.61 4.03
C TRP A 366 17.96 -8.18 3.19
N VAL A 367 16.92 -7.38 2.91
CA VAL A 367 15.81 -7.81 2.04
C VAL A 367 16.32 -8.24 0.68
N TYR A 368 17.23 -7.50 0.06
CA TYR A 368 17.74 -7.83 -1.29
C TYR A 368 18.53 -9.14 -1.29
N ARG A 369 19.36 -9.36 -0.27
CA ARG A 369 20.12 -10.60 -0.08
C ARG A 369 19.19 -11.79 0.15
N GLU A 370 18.17 -11.65 1.00
CA GLU A 370 17.23 -12.74 1.27
C GLU A 370 16.35 -13.04 0.05
N LEU A 371 15.89 -12.03 -0.69
CA LEU A 371 15.20 -12.24 -1.96
C LEU A 371 16.11 -12.96 -2.97
N ALA A 372 17.38 -12.55 -3.11
CA ALA A 372 18.33 -13.25 -3.99
C ALA A 372 18.50 -14.73 -3.59
N LYS A 373 18.58 -15.04 -2.28
CA LYS A 373 18.64 -16.42 -1.78
C LYS A 373 17.38 -17.20 -2.10
N LEU A 374 16.21 -16.64 -1.77
CA LEU A 374 14.91 -17.29 -1.99
C LEU A 374 14.68 -17.59 -3.46
N TYR A 375 15.07 -16.68 -4.35
CA TYR A 375 14.95 -16.81 -5.80
C TYR A 375 16.17 -17.45 -6.47
N GLN A 376 17.21 -17.85 -5.72
CA GLN A 376 18.47 -18.40 -6.25
C GLN A 376 19.07 -17.55 -7.38
N ILE A 377 19.10 -16.23 -7.18
CA ILE A 377 19.67 -15.27 -8.11
C ILE A 377 21.15 -15.11 -7.75
N ASP A 378 22.01 -15.28 -8.75
CA ASP A 378 23.46 -15.12 -8.57
C ASP A 378 23.82 -13.64 -8.62
N VAL A 379 24.07 -13.05 -7.45
CA VAL A 379 24.48 -11.65 -7.26
C VAL A 379 25.46 -11.61 -6.10
N ASP A 380 26.58 -10.94 -6.31
CA ASP A 380 27.51 -10.63 -5.23
C ASP A 380 27.12 -9.29 -4.60
N PHE A 381 26.76 -9.32 -3.32
CA PHE A 381 26.45 -8.14 -2.51
C PHE A 381 27.61 -7.75 -1.58
N GLY A 382 28.78 -8.36 -1.74
CA GLY A 382 29.94 -8.21 -0.87
C GLY A 382 29.84 -9.00 0.44
N ASP A 383 30.97 -9.06 1.15
CA ASP A 383 31.15 -9.89 2.34
C ASP A 383 30.59 -9.31 3.64
N ASP A 384 30.09 -8.07 3.62
CA ASP A 384 29.59 -7.40 4.83
C ASP A 384 28.47 -8.23 5.48
N PRO A 385 28.61 -8.69 6.73
CA PRO A 385 27.57 -9.47 7.38
C PRO A 385 26.36 -8.57 7.65
N VAL A 386 25.21 -8.94 7.09
CA VAL A 386 23.93 -8.29 7.39
C VAL A 386 23.10 -9.26 8.23
N SER A 387 22.92 -8.93 9.51
CA SER A 387 22.09 -9.70 10.43
C SER A 387 20.61 -9.52 10.09
N MET A 388 19.79 -10.48 10.52
CA MET A 388 18.34 -10.30 10.48
C MET A 388 17.95 -9.06 11.31
N PRO A 389 17.13 -8.15 10.76
CA PRO A 389 16.64 -6.98 11.47
C PRO A 389 15.81 -7.35 12.70
N ASP A 390 15.87 -6.51 13.74
CA ASP A 390 14.96 -6.61 14.89
C ASP A 390 13.61 -5.92 14.60
N ASP A 391 12.65 -6.06 15.53
CA ASP A 391 11.30 -5.49 15.42
C ASP A 391 11.14 -4.16 16.18
N ALA A 392 12.20 -3.63 16.81
CA ALA A 392 12.10 -2.50 17.74
C ALA A 392 11.65 -1.21 17.05
N SER A 393 11.93 -1.05 15.75
CA SER A 393 11.55 0.12 14.97
C SER A 393 10.14 0.04 14.37
N THR A 394 9.38 -1.04 14.55
CA THR A 394 8.05 -1.20 13.93
C THR A 394 7.03 -0.18 14.43
N ARG A 395 6.88 0.01 15.74
CA ARG A 395 5.93 1.00 16.28
C ARG A 395 6.36 2.44 15.93
N PRO A 396 7.63 2.85 16.11
CA PRO A 396 8.09 4.16 15.66
C PRO A 396 7.86 4.42 14.17
N PHE A 397 8.10 3.43 13.30
CA PHE A 397 7.89 3.55 11.86
C PHE A 397 6.41 3.82 11.50
N LEU A 398 5.48 3.19 12.22
CA LEU A 398 4.04 3.36 11.98
C LEU A 398 3.48 4.67 12.53
N ALA A 399 4.16 5.28 13.51
CA ALA A 399 3.74 6.52 14.15
C ALA A 399 4.02 7.71 13.22
N VAL A 400 2.96 8.45 12.89
CA VAL A 400 2.99 9.61 12.00
C VAL A 400 2.81 10.88 12.83
N ASP A 401 3.49 11.97 12.47
CA ASP A 401 3.31 13.29 13.07
C ASP A 401 3.03 14.36 12.00
N ASP A 402 2.86 15.61 12.43
CA ASP A 402 2.65 16.73 11.51
C ASP A 402 3.82 16.93 10.55
N ALA A 403 5.06 16.68 10.97
CA ALA A 403 6.24 16.85 10.13
C ALA A 403 6.22 15.86 8.97
N VAL A 404 5.88 14.60 9.22
CA VAL A 404 5.71 13.56 8.20
C VAL A 404 4.61 13.95 7.21
N LEU A 405 3.44 14.38 7.69
CA LEU A 405 2.31 14.76 6.81
C LEU A 405 2.61 15.99 5.94
N ILE A 406 3.38 16.96 6.47
CA ILE A 406 3.77 18.17 5.75
C ILE A 406 4.83 17.85 4.69
N ALA A 407 5.85 17.06 5.05
CA ALA A 407 6.96 16.70 4.18
C ALA A 407 6.56 15.69 3.09
N ASN A 408 5.62 14.81 3.40
CA ASN A 408 5.20 13.69 2.55
C ASN A 408 3.69 13.68 2.36
N ARG A 409 3.18 14.70 1.66
CA ARG A 409 1.74 14.78 1.34
C ARG A 409 1.29 13.54 0.54
N PRO A 410 0.02 13.10 0.69
CA PRO A 410 -0.48 11.96 -0.06
C PRO A 410 -0.27 12.13 -1.56
N THR A 411 0.25 11.10 -2.22
CA THR A 411 0.44 11.12 -3.68
C THR A 411 -0.82 10.69 -4.43
N ARG A 412 -1.87 10.26 -3.70
CA ARG A 412 -3.16 9.79 -4.21
C ARG A 412 -4.29 10.21 -3.29
N SER A 413 -5.52 10.21 -3.80
CA SER A 413 -6.70 10.25 -2.95
C SER A 413 -6.81 8.96 -2.14
N LEU A 414 -7.05 9.09 -0.84
CA LEU A 414 -7.14 7.95 0.07
C LEU A 414 -8.57 7.41 0.17
N GLU A 415 -8.68 6.09 0.29
CA GLU A 415 -9.93 5.38 0.62
C GLU A 415 -9.96 4.95 2.10
N SER A 416 -8.80 4.74 2.69
CA SER A 416 -8.65 4.42 4.11
C SER A 416 -7.61 5.32 4.73
N LEU A 417 -7.89 5.84 5.92
CA LEU A 417 -6.96 6.62 6.71
C LEU A 417 -7.07 6.23 8.17
N CYS A 418 -6.00 5.62 8.69
CA CYS A 418 -5.85 5.38 10.12
C CYS A 418 -4.68 6.22 10.64
N LEU A 419 -4.97 7.12 11.56
CA LEU A 419 -3.98 7.90 12.30
C LEU A 419 -4.18 7.75 13.82
N ALA A 420 -4.94 6.75 14.27
CA ALA A 420 -5.00 6.43 15.68
C ALA A 420 -3.65 5.98 16.23
N GLY A 421 -3.32 6.49 17.42
CA GLY A 421 -2.02 6.26 18.05
C GLY A 421 -0.86 7.05 17.41
N CYS A 422 -1.16 7.99 16.51
CA CYS A 422 -0.21 8.94 15.94
C CYS A 422 -0.19 10.28 16.71
N GLU A 423 0.73 11.18 16.34
CA GLU A 423 0.93 12.49 16.95
C GLU A 423 0.55 13.63 15.98
N VAL A 424 -0.62 13.50 15.35
CA VAL A 424 -1.12 14.43 14.32
C VAL A 424 -2.09 15.47 14.91
N THR A 425 -1.88 16.74 14.56
CA THR A 425 -2.77 17.85 14.91
C THR A 425 -3.61 18.29 13.71
N SER A 426 -4.51 19.27 13.92
CA SER A 426 -5.27 19.88 12.82
C SER A 426 -4.38 20.51 11.75
N VAL A 427 -3.15 20.92 12.09
CA VAL A 427 -2.21 21.53 11.13
C VAL A 427 -1.67 20.47 10.17
N GLY A 428 -1.17 19.34 10.67
CA GLY A 428 -0.74 18.22 9.84
C GLY A 428 -1.89 17.63 9.04
N LEU A 429 -3.08 17.48 9.64
CA LEU A 429 -4.24 16.97 8.90
C LEU A 429 -4.64 17.89 7.73
N ALA A 430 -4.58 19.21 7.93
CA ALA A 430 -4.88 20.18 6.88
C ALA A 430 -3.83 20.16 5.75
N SER A 431 -2.57 19.80 6.01
CA SER A 431 -1.53 19.75 4.98
C SER A 431 -1.74 18.64 3.95
N MET A 432 -2.54 17.63 4.27
CA MET A 432 -2.92 16.54 3.36
C MET A 432 -3.88 16.97 2.25
N GLY A 433 -4.57 18.11 2.41
CA GLY A 433 -5.66 18.52 1.52
C GLY A 433 -6.89 17.60 1.61
N VAL A 434 -7.89 17.88 0.79
CA VAL A 434 -9.19 17.18 0.82
C VAL A 434 -9.06 15.71 0.37
N GLN A 435 -9.62 14.79 1.16
CA GLN A 435 -9.66 13.35 0.92
C GLN A 435 -11.11 12.89 0.71
N ALA A 436 -11.69 13.21 -0.46
CA ALA A 436 -13.11 13.02 -0.75
C ALA A 436 -13.55 11.55 -0.95
N ASN A 437 -12.61 10.62 -1.09
CA ASN A 437 -12.89 9.21 -1.39
C ASN A 437 -12.82 8.29 -0.17
N LEU A 438 -12.58 8.82 1.03
CA LEU A 438 -12.47 8.02 2.24
C LEU A 438 -13.78 7.25 2.53
N THR A 439 -13.62 5.95 2.78
CA THR A 439 -14.64 5.05 3.28
C THR A 439 -14.35 4.66 4.74
N TRP A 440 -13.08 4.60 5.13
CA TRP A 440 -12.65 4.40 6.52
C TRP A 440 -11.80 5.58 7.00
N LEU A 441 -12.24 6.20 8.11
CA LEU A 441 -11.52 7.27 8.79
C LEU A 441 -11.39 6.96 10.28
N ASP A 442 -10.16 6.75 10.73
CA ASP A 442 -9.80 6.58 12.14
C ASP A 442 -8.82 7.68 12.59
N LEU A 443 -9.33 8.60 13.41
CA LEU A 443 -8.57 9.70 14.02
C LEU A 443 -8.59 9.61 15.55
N ALA A 444 -8.80 8.41 16.10
CA ALA A 444 -8.96 8.22 17.53
C ALA A 444 -7.75 8.76 18.31
N ARG A 445 -8.04 9.41 19.44
CA ARG A 445 -7.10 10.00 20.40
C ARG A 445 -6.23 11.13 19.84
N LEU A 446 -6.57 11.70 18.69
CA LEU A 446 -5.91 12.90 18.17
C LEU A 446 -6.51 14.19 18.76
N PRO A 447 -5.71 15.26 18.94
CA PRO A 447 -6.16 16.56 19.46
C PRO A 447 -6.98 17.39 18.44
N ILE A 448 -7.86 16.76 17.67
CA ILE A 448 -8.63 17.35 16.55
C ILE A 448 -10.09 17.63 16.92
N GLY A 449 -10.70 18.61 16.27
CA GLY A 449 -12.12 19.00 16.42
C GLY A 449 -12.87 18.96 15.08
N ASN A 450 -14.14 19.40 15.08
CA ASN A 450 -15.05 19.25 13.93
C ASN A 450 -14.46 19.82 12.63
N ASP A 451 -13.87 21.02 12.68
CA ASP A 451 -13.32 21.71 11.50
C ASP A 451 -12.19 20.92 10.82
N ALA A 452 -11.41 20.15 11.59
CA ALA A 452 -10.35 19.33 11.03
C ALA A 452 -10.93 18.12 10.25
N VAL A 453 -11.98 17.50 10.78
CA VAL A 453 -12.69 16.39 10.11
C VAL A 453 -13.38 16.87 8.85
N THR A 454 -14.14 17.97 8.93
CA THR A 454 -14.88 18.50 7.78
C THR A 454 -13.98 19.17 6.75
N GLY A 455 -12.84 19.73 7.16
CA GLY A 455 -11.82 20.26 6.25
C GLY A 455 -11.11 19.15 5.47
N LEU A 456 -10.81 18.02 6.12
CA LEU A 456 -10.22 16.85 5.46
C LEU A 456 -11.25 16.16 4.55
N VAL A 457 -12.46 15.95 5.04
CA VAL A 457 -13.53 15.23 4.33
C VAL A 457 -14.78 16.11 4.29
N PRO A 458 -14.97 16.97 3.28
CA PRO A 458 -16.11 17.88 3.23
C PRO A 458 -17.48 17.18 3.10
N SER A 459 -17.51 15.95 2.56
CA SER A 459 -18.73 15.16 2.37
C SER A 459 -18.57 13.76 2.97
N SER A 460 -19.48 13.39 3.88
CA SER A 460 -19.51 12.10 4.56
C SER A 460 -20.18 10.97 3.77
N GLN A 461 -20.66 11.22 2.55
CA GLN A 461 -21.49 10.28 1.77
C GLN A 461 -20.83 8.94 1.45
N ARG A 462 -19.50 8.89 1.49
CA ARG A 462 -18.71 7.67 1.24
C ARG A 462 -18.24 6.97 2.51
N ILE A 463 -18.33 7.62 3.67
CA ILE A 463 -17.83 7.08 4.93
C ILE A 463 -18.70 5.89 5.36
N GLU A 464 -18.04 4.76 5.55
CA GLU A 464 -18.60 3.49 6.01
C GLU A 464 -18.15 3.20 7.45
N GLN A 465 -16.92 3.54 7.81
CA GLN A 465 -16.37 3.37 9.15
C GLN A 465 -15.75 4.68 9.63
N LEU A 466 -16.24 5.17 10.77
CA LEU A 466 -15.76 6.41 11.38
C LEU A 466 -15.48 6.19 12.87
N THR A 467 -14.23 6.41 13.27
CA THR A 467 -13.89 6.51 14.69
C THR A 467 -13.17 7.82 15.00
N LEU A 468 -13.74 8.50 15.99
CA LEU A 468 -13.29 9.78 16.52
C LEU A 468 -13.16 9.68 18.05
N GLU A 469 -12.90 8.47 18.58
CA GLU A 469 -12.78 8.21 20.02
C GLU A 469 -11.80 9.21 20.67
N ALA A 470 -12.17 9.78 21.82
CA ALA A 470 -11.31 10.64 22.64
C ALA A 470 -10.70 11.84 21.89
N THR A 471 -11.40 12.35 20.87
CA THR A 471 -11.08 13.61 20.19
C THR A 471 -11.83 14.80 20.82
N ARG A 472 -11.66 16.00 20.27
CA ARG A 472 -12.38 17.23 20.70
C ARG A 472 -13.71 17.43 19.97
N ILE A 473 -14.24 16.38 19.34
CA ILE A 473 -15.51 16.42 18.60
C ILE A 473 -16.68 16.71 19.54
N ASP A 474 -17.64 17.48 19.04
CA ASP A 474 -18.88 17.82 19.74
C ASP A 474 -20.08 17.76 18.79
N ALA A 475 -21.24 18.20 19.27
CA ALA A 475 -22.49 18.14 18.52
C ALA A 475 -22.51 18.98 17.23
N GLY A 476 -21.55 19.87 17.00
CA GLY A 476 -21.41 20.59 15.73
C GLY A 476 -21.14 19.68 14.52
N LEU A 477 -20.69 18.44 14.75
CA LEU A 477 -20.48 17.45 13.67
C LEU A 477 -21.81 16.89 13.11
N ALA A 478 -22.95 17.11 13.77
CA ALA A 478 -24.25 16.53 13.40
C ALA A 478 -24.64 16.80 11.93
N THR A 479 -24.49 18.02 11.44
CA THR A 479 -24.84 18.37 10.04
C THR A 479 -23.99 17.59 9.04
N TRP A 480 -22.72 17.38 9.34
CA TRP A 480 -21.84 16.59 8.49
C TRP A 480 -22.22 15.11 8.53
N LEU A 481 -22.53 14.57 9.71
CA LEU A 481 -22.96 13.17 9.88
C LEU A 481 -24.29 12.84 9.22
N ALA A 482 -25.19 13.81 9.06
CA ALA A 482 -26.47 13.61 8.35
C ALA A 482 -26.28 13.19 6.88
N GLY A 483 -25.11 13.45 6.28
CA GLY A 483 -24.76 12.98 4.94
C GLY A 483 -24.23 11.55 4.87
N ALA A 484 -23.92 10.90 6.00
CA ALA A 484 -23.20 9.63 6.10
C ALA A 484 -24.10 8.41 5.85
N ASN A 485 -24.77 8.38 4.70
CA ASN A 485 -25.80 7.37 4.39
C ASN A 485 -25.25 5.95 4.20
N LYS A 486 -23.93 5.80 4.07
CA LYS A 486 -23.24 4.50 3.97
C LYS A 486 -22.62 4.04 5.28
N LEU A 487 -22.76 4.81 6.36
CA LEU A 487 -22.12 4.51 7.64
C LEU A 487 -22.62 3.17 8.19
N ARG A 488 -21.67 2.32 8.57
CA ARG A 488 -21.87 1.00 9.18
C ARG A 488 -21.33 0.96 10.60
N GLU A 489 -20.21 1.63 10.85
CA GLU A 489 -19.58 1.67 12.17
C GLU A 489 -19.28 3.11 12.57
N LEU A 490 -19.73 3.47 13.77
CA LEU A 490 -19.52 4.80 14.36
C LEU A 490 -19.02 4.67 15.79
N ASP A 491 -17.84 5.19 16.06
CA ASP A 491 -17.30 5.35 17.41
C ASP A 491 -17.03 6.82 17.73
N LEU A 492 -17.79 7.32 18.70
CA LEU A 492 -17.70 8.68 19.25
C LEU A 492 -17.38 8.65 20.75
N SER A 493 -16.88 7.52 21.25
CA SER A 493 -16.62 7.34 22.67
C SER A 493 -15.67 8.41 23.20
N TRP A 494 -15.90 8.88 24.41
CA TRP A 494 -15.11 9.90 25.09
C TRP A 494 -15.04 11.26 24.37
N THR A 495 -16.01 11.58 23.52
CA THR A 495 -16.18 12.91 22.91
C THR A 495 -17.26 13.72 23.64
N LYS A 496 -17.50 14.97 23.19
CA LYS A 496 -18.51 15.88 23.79
C LYS A 496 -19.83 15.90 23.01
N VAL A 497 -20.11 14.88 22.20
CA VAL A 497 -21.36 14.76 21.46
C VAL A 497 -22.57 14.57 22.37
N ASP A 498 -23.73 14.99 21.88
CA ASP A 498 -25.04 14.85 22.52
C ASP A 498 -26.08 14.27 21.53
N ASP A 499 -27.35 14.18 21.96
CA ASP A 499 -28.43 13.52 21.22
C ASP A 499 -28.61 14.02 19.77
N ARG A 500 -28.16 15.25 19.46
CA ARG A 500 -28.22 15.80 18.09
C ARG A 500 -27.43 14.96 17.09
N VAL A 501 -26.33 14.35 17.53
CA VAL A 501 -25.49 13.52 16.66
C VAL A 501 -26.18 12.19 16.34
N ILE A 502 -26.88 11.60 17.30
CA ILE A 502 -27.62 10.35 17.10
C ILE A 502 -28.85 10.59 16.23
N ASP A 503 -29.54 11.72 16.42
CA ASP A 503 -30.63 12.11 15.52
C ASP A 503 -30.14 12.32 14.08
N ALA A 504 -28.93 12.87 13.88
CA ALA A 504 -28.36 13.07 12.56
C ALA A 504 -28.06 11.76 11.82
N VAL A 505 -27.65 10.70 12.52
CA VAL A 505 -27.31 9.42 11.89
C VAL A 505 -28.48 8.44 11.79
N LYS A 506 -29.68 8.81 12.25
CA LYS A 506 -30.87 7.92 12.20
C LYS A 506 -31.26 7.49 10.77
N SER A 507 -30.89 8.28 9.75
CA SER A 507 -31.15 7.96 8.34
C SER A 507 -30.14 6.98 7.73
N ALA A 508 -29.01 6.74 8.39
CA ALA A 508 -28.02 5.75 7.97
C ALA A 508 -28.54 4.34 8.32
N ALA A 509 -29.44 3.82 7.48
CA ALA A 509 -30.05 2.49 7.64
C ALA A 509 -29.04 1.32 7.63
N GLY A 510 -27.78 1.61 7.34
CA GLY A 510 -26.65 0.68 7.32
C GLY A 510 -25.93 0.50 8.66
N ILE A 511 -26.20 1.29 9.70
CA ILE A 511 -25.43 1.23 10.95
C ILE A 511 -25.59 -0.14 11.63
N GLU A 512 -24.45 -0.76 11.89
CA GLU A 512 -24.28 -2.07 12.51
C GLU A 512 -23.62 -1.96 13.89
N VAL A 513 -22.73 -0.98 14.08
CA VAL A 513 -21.97 -0.79 15.33
C VAL A 513 -22.01 0.68 15.76
N LEU A 514 -22.40 0.93 17.01
CA LEU A 514 -22.48 2.27 17.59
C LEU A 514 -21.83 2.32 18.98
N TRP A 515 -20.70 2.99 19.11
CA TRP A 515 -19.97 3.15 20.38
C TRP A 515 -20.06 4.61 20.85
N MET A 516 -20.64 4.81 22.03
CA MET A 516 -20.91 6.13 22.60
C MET A 516 -20.42 6.23 24.04
N THR A 517 -19.47 5.39 24.45
CA THR A 517 -19.04 5.32 25.86
C THR A 517 -18.59 6.70 26.35
N GLY A 518 -19.07 7.16 27.51
CA GLY A 518 -18.57 8.42 28.10
C GLY A 518 -19.00 9.71 27.39
N THR A 519 -20.07 9.66 26.57
CA THR A 519 -20.65 10.83 25.88
C THR A 519 -21.82 11.43 26.66
N LYS A 520 -22.43 12.50 26.14
CA LYS A 520 -23.59 13.19 26.75
C LYS A 520 -24.94 12.75 26.16
N ILE A 521 -25.00 11.52 25.64
CA ILE A 521 -26.24 10.94 25.08
C ILE A 521 -27.22 10.64 26.21
N THR A 522 -28.49 10.97 26.01
CA THR A 522 -29.57 10.79 26.98
C THR A 522 -30.65 9.84 26.45
N ASP A 523 -31.70 9.61 27.26
CA ASP A 523 -32.86 8.81 26.85
C ASP A 523 -33.56 9.35 25.58
N GLN A 524 -33.30 10.61 25.18
CA GLN A 524 -33.84 11.19 23.95
C GLN A 524 -33.36 10.47 22.68
N SER A 525 -32.17 9.88 22.71
CA SER A 525 -31.63 9.14 21.56
C SER A 525 -32.21 7.73 21.40
N ILE A 526 -32.89 7.18 22.41
CA ILE A 526 -33.38 5.79 22.41
C ILE A 526 -34.29 5.48 21.20
N PRO A 527 -35.28 6.33 20.83
CA PRO A 527 -36.11 6.05 19.66
C PRO A 527 -35.31 5.96 18.35
N ALA A 528 -34.28 6.81 18.20
CA ALA A 528 -33.41 6.78 17.03
C ALA A 528 -32.56 5.49 17.01
N ILE A 529 -31.96 5.12 18.14
CA ILE A 529 -31.17 3.89 18.28
C ILE A 529 -32.03 2.65 17.96
N LEU A 530 -33.26 2.58 18.47
CA LEU A 530 -34.18 1.47 18.20
C LEU A 530 -34.69 1.45 16.74
N GLY A 531 -34.60 2.59 16.03
CA GLY A 531 -34.91 2.67 14.60
C GLY A 531 -33.80 2.12 13.69
N MET A 532 -32.59 1.87 14.21
CA MET A 532 -31.46 1.34 13.45
C MET A 532 -31.60 -0.17 13.24
N GLY A 533 -32.36 -0.57 12.22
CA GLY A 533 -32.76 -1.97 12.00
C GLY A 533 -31.63 -2.97 11.71
N LYS A 534 -30.39 -2.52 11.48
CA LYS A 534 -29.20 -3.37 11.29
C LYS A 534 -28.24 -3.38 12.49
N LEU A 535 -28.57 -2.66 13.56
CA LEU A 535 -27.70 -2.51 14.71
C LEU A 535 -27.45 -3.87 15.35
N SER A 536 -26.17 -4.24 15.41
CA SER A 536 -25.68 -5.52 15.92
C SER A 536 -24.88 -5.36 17.21
N SER A 537 -24.34 -4.16 17.47
CA SER A 537 -23.64 -3.83 18.71
C SER A 537 -23.86 -2.38 19.10
N VAL A 538 -24.14 -2.12 20.37
CA VAL A 538 -24.31 -0.78 20.92
C VAL A 538 -23.68 -0.67 22.31
N ASP A 539 -22.87 0.37 22.50
CA ASP A 539 -22.30 0.72 23.81
C ASP A 539 -22.77 2.10 24.25
N VAL A 540 -23.49 2.13 25.37
CA VAL A 540 -24.00 3.32 26.05
C VAL A 540 -23.44 3.48 27.45
N GLN A 541 -22.34 2.80 27.77
CA GLN A 541 -21.74 2.85 29.10
C GLN A 541 -21.25 4.26 29.41
N ARG A 542 -21.46 4.72 30.64
CA ARG A 542 -21.03 6.07 31.08
C ARG A 542 -21.61 7.21 30.24
N THR A 543 -22.75 6.99 29.58
CA THR A 543 -23.57 8.05 28.99
C THR A 543 -24.49 8.67 30.06
N GLU A 544 -25.34 9.61 29.65
CA GLU A 544 -26.43 10.17 30.45
C GLU A 544 -27.76 9.42 30.24
N ILE A 545 -27.75 8.26 29.56
CA ILE A 545 -28.90 7.35 29.48
C ILE A 545 -29.20 6.81 30.88
N THR A 546 -30.47 6.89 31.29
CA THR A 546 -30.89 6.45 32.62
C THR A 546 -30.89 4.93 32.73
N ASN A 547 -30.99 4.39 33.95
CA ASN A 547 -31.17 2.96 34.15
C ASN A 547 -32.43 2.44 33.45
N ALA A 548 -33.53 3.22 33.49
CA ALA A 548 -34.76 2.88 32.78
C ALA A 548 -34.58 2.90 31.25
N GLY A 549 -33.83 3.86 30.73
CA GLY A 549 -33.45 3.91 29.32
C GLY A 549 -32.59 2.72 28.88
N THR A 550 -31.62 2.34 29.71
CA THR A 550 -30.77 1.16 29.53
C THR A 550 -31.59 -0.13 29.52
N ASP A 551 -32.52 -0.29 30.47
CA ASP A 551 -33.41 -1.45 30.52
C ASP A 551 -34.31 -1.52 29.27
N ARG A 552 -34.82 -0.37 28.83
CA ARG A 552 -35.61 -0.28 27.60
C ARG A 552 -34.80 -0.69 26.38
N LEU A 553 -33.58 -0.18 26.22
CA LEU A 553 -32.69 -0.58 25.13
C LEU A 553 -32.46 -2.10 25.17
N ARG A 554 -32.03 -2.64 26.30
CA ARG A 554 -31.76 -4.07 26.49
C ARG A 554 -32.95 -4.98 26.13
N GLN A 555 -34.17 -4.56 26.43
CA GLN A 555 -35.38 -5.32 26.14
C GLN A 555 -35.88 -5.17 24.70
N SER A 556 -35.48 -4.10 24.02
CA SER A 556 -36.06 -3.68 22.73
C SER A 556 -35.10 -3.82 21.54
N THR A 557 -33.81 -4.12 21.78
CA THR A 557 -32.84 -4.41 20.73
C THR A 557 -32.39 -5.87 20.77
N SER A 558 -32.02 -6.41 19.61
CA SER A 558 -31.29 -7.68 19.48
C SER A 558 -29.77 -7.49 19.39
N ALA A 559 -29.29 -6.24 19.38
CA ALA A 559 -27.88 -5.91 19.35
C ALA A 559 -27.16 -6.36 20.63
N ASP A 560 -25.89 -6.71 20.51
CA ASP A 560 -25.03 -6.91 21.67
C ASP A 560 -24.89 -5.59 22.44
N PHE A 561 -25.31 -5.61 23.70
CA PHE A 561 -25.52 -4.42 24.51
C PHE A 561 -24.42 -4.29 25.55
N ASN A 562 -23.61 -3.23 25.43
CA ASN A 562 -22.43 -2.94 26.25
C ASN A 562 -21.41 -4.11 26.27
N PRO A 563 -20.90 -4.53 25.08
CA PRO A 563 -20.04 -5.71 24.95
C PRO A 563 -18.71 -5.60 25.71
N LEU A 564 -18.19 -4.38 25.88
CA LEU A 564 -16.87 -4.13 26.47
C LEU A 564 -16.86 -4.21 28.01
N GLN A 565 -18.02 -4.39 28.64
CA GLN A 565 -18.22 -4.55 30.10
C GLN A 565 -17.22 -3.73 30.94
N LEU A 566 -17.26 -2.40 30.84
CA LEU A 566 -16.45 -1.55 31.71
C LEU A 566 -16.84 -1.79 33.16
N ARG A 567 -15.86 -2.13 34.01
CA ARG A 567 -16.07 -2.27 35.44
C ARG A 567 -16.68 -0.98 35.99
N SER A 568 -17.78 -1.14 36.74
CA SER A 568 -18.36 -0.07 37.54
C SER A 568 -17.25 0.48 38.43
N ALA A 569 -17.06 1.80 38.44
CA ALA A 569 -16.23 2.40 39.49
C ALA A 569 -16.88 2.07 40.85
N PRO A 570 -16.10 1.64 41.85
CA PRO A 570 -16.61 1.39 43.20
C PRO A 570 -17.17 2.64 43.86
#